data_AF-A0A1I7V7A4-F1
#
_entry.id   AF-A0A1I7V7A4-F1
#
_cell.length_a   1.000
_cell.length_b   1.000
_cell.length_c   1.000
_cell.angle_alpha   90.00
_cell.angle_beta   90.00
_cell.angle_gamma   90.00
#
_symmetry.space_group_name_H-M   'P 1'
#
loop_
_entity.id
_entity.type
_entity.pdbx_description
1 polymer ?
#
loop_
_entity_poly.entity_id
_entity_poly.type
_entity_poly.pdbx_seq_one_letter_code
_entity_poly.pdbx_strand_id
1 'polypeptide(L)'
;MPKQEFEFIDYLGPLAVSVCFVVVLFILSAIINFIWITKNDDRTVFEKFGSTFDLRCGVHRMRHRPNKSWKRVQLIDNQDV
;
A
#
# COMPACT_ATOMS: atom_id res chain seq x y z
N MET A 1 26.68 -11.11 38.85
CA MET A 1 27.03 -10.39 37.61
C MET A 1 26.65 -8.92 37.81
N PRO A 2 27.54 -7.97 37.53
CA PRO A 2 27.17 -6.55 37.59
C PRO A 2 26.00 -6.30 36.62
N LYS A 3 25.03 -5.48 37.04
CA LYS A 3 23.92 -5.08 36.16
C LYS A 3 24.46 -4.09 35.15
N GLN A 4 24.12 -4.29 33.88
CA GLN A 4 24.45 -3.34 32.83
C GLN A 4 23.48 -2.17 32.91
N GLU A 5 24.02 -0.97 33.15
CA GLU A 5 23.28 0.28 33.05
C GLU A 5 23.24 0.66 31.56
N PHE A 6 22.04 0.84 31.02
CA PHE A 6 21.86 1.21 29.61
C PHE A 6 21.52 2.69 29.53
N GLU A 7 22.23 3.41 28.66
CA GLU A 7 21.86 4.77 28.32
C GLU A 7 20.87 4.80 27.16
N PHE A 8 20.17 5.92 27.00
CA PHE A 8 19.16 6.07 25.94
C PHE A 8 19.72 5.77 24.54
N ILE A 9 20.99 6.09 24.30
CA ILE A 9 21.69 5.86 23.04
C ILE A 9 21.81 4.37 22.69
N ASP A 10 21.95 3.49 23.70
CA ASP A 10 22.09 2.05 23.51
C ASP A 10 20.81 1.44 22.92
N TYR A 11 19.65 2.06 23.19
CA TYR A 11 18.36 1.66 22.63
C TYR A 11 18.14 2.14 21.19
N LEU A 12 18.88 3.16 20.73
CA LEU A 12 18.74 3.68 19.36
C LEU A 12 19.29 2.72 18.31
N GLY A 13 20.27 1.88 18.66
CA GLY A 13 20.84 0.87 17.76
C GLY A 13 19.79 -0.11 17.23
N PRO A 14 19.08 -0.86 18.10
CA PRO A 14 17.99 -1.75 17.70
C PRO A 14 16.87 -1.03 16.95
N LEU A 15 16.53 0.19 17.37
CA LEU A 15 15.51 1.01 16.70
C LEU A 15 15.94 1.35 15.27
N ALA A 16 17.15 1.86 15.08
CA ALA A 16 17.67 2.21 13.75
C ALA A 16 17.75 1.00 12.82
N VAL A 17 18.24 -0.14 13.31
CA VAL A 17 18.33 -1.38 12.52
C VAL A 17 16.95 -1.88 12.08
N SER A 18 15.96 -1.87 12.98
CA SER A 18 14.60 -2.29 12.65
C SER A 18 13.94 -1.36 11.62
N VAL A 19 14.12 -0.05 11.75
CA VAL A 19 13.63 0.93 10.77
C VAL A 19 14.29 0.70 9.40
N CYS A 20 15.61 0.55 9.35
CA CYS A 20 16.33 0.27 8.11
C CYS A 20 15.83 -1.02 7.44
N PHE A 21 15.59 -2.08 8.22
CA PHE A 21 15.06 -3.34 7.70
C PHE A 21 13.68 -3.16 7.06
N VAL A 22 12.76 -2.47 7.73
CA VAL A 22 11.42 -2.20 7.20
C VAL A 22 11.49 -1.36 5.93
N VAL A 23 12.36 -0.34 5.89
CA VAL A 23 12.57 0.49 4.69
C VAL A 23 13.09 -0.34 3.52
N VAL A 24 14.05 -1.24 3.75
CA VAL A 24 14.57 -2.13 2.71
C VAL A 24 13.47 -3.06 2.18
N LEU A 25 12.69 -3.69 3.07
CA LEU A 25 11.56 -4.53 2.65
C LEU A 25 10.52 -3.75 1.85
N PHE A 26 10.23 -2.51 2.24
CA PHE A 26 9.30 -1.64 1.53
C PHE A 26 9.82 -1.32 0.11
N ILE A 27 11.10 -0.99 -0.03
CA ILE A 27 11.73 -0.72 -1.33
C ILE A 27 11.69 -1.97 -2.21
N LEU A 28 12.07 -3.13 -1.69
CA LEU A 28 12.02 -4.38 -2.44
C LEU A 28 10.60 -4.72 -2.89
N SER A 29 9.62 -4.53 -2.01
CA SER A 29 8.20 -4.74 -2.33
C SER A 29 7.72 -3.80 -3.44
N ALA A 30 8.14 -2.52 -3.40
CA ALA A 30 7.85 -1.56 -4.45
C ALA A 30 8.50 -1.97 -5.79
N ILE A 31 9.77 -2.39 -5.78
CA ILE A 31 10.47 -2.85 -6.99
C ILE A 31 9.73 -4.03 -7.63
N ILE A 32 9.37 -5.05 -6.85
CA ILE A 32 8.62 -6.21 -7.35
C ILE A 32 7.27 -5.76 -7.92
N ASN A 33 6.57 -4.87 -7.22
CA ASN A 33 5.29 -4.33 -7.67
C ASN A 33 5.38 -3.57 -9.01
N PHE A 34 6.50 -2.90 -9.31
CA PHE A 34 6.67 -2.16 -10.57
C PHE A 34 7.26 -3.00 -11.71
N ILE A 35 8.14 -3.97 -11.42
CA ILE A 35 8.85 -4.74 -12.44
C ILE A 35 8.10 -6.04 -12.78
N TRP A 36 7.57 -6.74 -11.78
CA TRP A 36 7.06 -8.10 -11.95
C TRP A 36 5.55 -8.13 -12.22
N ILE A 37 4.77 -7.25 -11.60
CA ILE A 37 3.30 -7.30 -11.72
C ILE A 37 2.86 -7.03 -13.15
N THR A 38 2.11 -7.98 -13.70
CA THR A 38 1.53 -7.89 -15.04
C THR A 38 0.07 -7.48 -15.00
N LYS A 39 -0.52 -7.19 -16.17
CA LYS A 39 -1.95 -6.79 -16.27
C LYS A 39 -2.93 -7.92 -15.97
N ASN A 40 -2.45 -9.15 -15.88
CA ASN A 40 -3.28 -10.32 -15.61
C ASN A 40 -3.31 -10.64 -14.10
N ASP A 41 -2.44 -10.02 -13.32
CA ASP A 41 -2.36 -10.22 -11.89
C ASP A 41 -3.37 -9.33 -11.15
N ASP A 42 -3.73 -9.75 -9.95
CA ASP A 42 -4.61 -8.98 -9.09
C ASP A 42 -3.99 -7.65 -8.66
N ARG A 43 -4.84 -6.63 -8.47
CA ARG A 43 -4.38 -5.30 -8.01
C ARG A 43 -3.72 -5.38 -6.65
N THR A 44 -2.48 -4.92 -6.60
CA THR A 44 -1.69 -4.90 -5.38
C THR A 44 -2.19 -3.84 -4.40
N VAL A 45 -1.72 -3.94 -3.16
CA VAL A 45 -1.99 -2.93 -2.12
C VAL A 45 -1.45 -1.56 -2.54
N PHE A 46 -0.30 -1.51 -3.23
CA PHE A 46 0.26 -0.26 -3.76
C PHE A 46 -0.67 0.40 -4.77
N GLU A 47 -1.24 -0.36 -5.71
CA GLU A 47 -2.17 0.20 -6.69
C GLU A 47 -3.49 0.66 -6.06
N LYS A 48 -3.98 -0.03 -5.01
CA LYS A 48 -5.17 0.38 -4.26
C LYS A 48 -4.92 1.66 -3.45
N PHE A 49 -3.77 1.73 -2.79
CA PHE A 49 -3.34 2.92 -2.06
C PHE A 49 -3.18 4.10 -3.01
N GLY A 50 -2.39 3.92 -4.08
CA GLY A 50 -2.19 4.94 -5.11
C GLY A 50 -3.50 5.45 -5.70
N SER A 51 -4.45 4.55 -5.98
CA SER A 51 -5.78 4.94 -6.46
C SER A 51 -6.60 5.79 -5.50
N THR A 52 -6.28 5.80 -4.20
CA THR A 52 -6.94 6.68 -3.22
C THR A 52 -6.36 8.09 -3.25
N PHE A 53 -5.07 8.21 -3.58
CA PHE A 53 -4.32 9.46 -3.68
C PHE A 53 -4.12 9.94 -5.12
N ASP A 54 -4.81 9.32 -6.09
CA ASP A 54 -4.63 9.54 -7.53
C ASP A 54 -3.18 9.36 -8.04
N LEU A 55 -2.37 8.58 -7.32
CA LEU A 55 -0.96 8.31 -7.63
C LEU A 55 -0.78 6.97 -8.35
N ARG A 56 -0.22 6.98 -9.57
CA ARG A 56 -0.03 5.74 -10.37
C ARG A 56 1.07 4.85 -9.79
N CYS A 57 0.69 3.96 -8.88
CA CYS A 57 1.57 3.01 -8.21
C CYS A 57 1.69 1.63 -8.90
N GLY A 58 1.39 1.51 -10.20
CA GLY A 58 1.48 0.22 -10.88
C GLY A 58 1.01 0.22 -12.33
N VAL A 59 0.92 -1.00 -12.89
CA VAL A 59 0.63 -1.25 -14.31
C VAL A 59 -0.84 -0.97 -14.64
N HIS A 60 -1.76 -1.19 -13.70
CA HIS A 60 -3.18 -1.00 -13.91
C HIS A 60 -3.53 0.48 -13.99
N ARG A 61 -4.33 0.87 -14.99
CA ARG A 61 -4.84 2.24 -15.08
C ARG A 61 -5.76 2.52 -13.89
N MET A 62 -5.60 3.72 -13.37
CA MET A 62 -6.54 4.40 -12.49
C MET A 62 -7.92 4.34 -13.12
N ARG A 63 -8.80 3.50 -12.58
CA ARG A 63 -10.21 3.56 -12.90
C ARG A 63 -10.83 4.27 -11.73
N HIS A 64 -11.22 5.53 -11.93
CA HIS A 64 -12.09 6.22 -10.98
C HIS A 64 -13.21 5.26 -10.61
N ARG A 65 -13.32 4.88 -9.33
CA ARG A 65 -14.50 4.15 -8.87
C ARG A 65 -15.65 5.13 -9.06
N PRO A 66 -16.64 4.86 -9.94
CA PRO A 66 -17.87 5.61 -9.88
C PRO A 66 -18.45 5.42 -8.47
N ASN A 67 -18.86 6.51 -7.84
CA ASN A 67 -19.39 6.48 -6.48
C ASN A 67 -20.54 5.45 -6.41
N LYS A 68 -20.49 4.57 -5.39
CA LYS A 68 -21.48 3.48 -5.20
C LYS A 68 -22.92 4.01 -5.12
N SER A 69 -23.13 5.28 -4.77
CA SER A 69 -24.47 5.90 -4.78
C SER A 69 -25.12 5.84 -6.17
N TRP A 70 -24.38 6.14 -7.24
CA TRP A 70 -24.89 6.18 -8.61
C TRP A 70 -25.30 4.80 -9.11
N LYS A 71 -24.54 3.76 -8.74
CA LYS A 71 -24.91 2.37 -9.07
C LYS A 71 -26.22 1.94 -8.40
N ARG A 72 -26.49 2.40 -7.18
CA ARG A 72 -27.77 2.13 -6.51
C ARG A 72 -28.93 2.86 -7.21
N VAL A 73 -28.74 4.14 -7.55
CA VAL A 73 -29.75 4.92 -8.27
C VAL A 73 -30.09 4.27 -9.61
N GLN A 74 -29.09 3.84 -10.39
CA GLN A 74 -29.31 3.16 -11.67
C GLN A 74 -30.01 1.81 -11.54
N LEU A 75 -29.79 1.07 -10.45
CA LEU A 75 -30.49 -0.20 -10.23
C LEU A 75 -31.96 0.01 -9.87
N ILE A 76 -32.26 1.04 -9.08
CA ILE A 76 -33.65 1.41 -8.76
C ILE A 76 -34.37 1.84 -10.03
N ASP A 77 -33.75 2.73 -10.82
CA ASP A 77 -34.31 3.26 -12.07
C ASP A 77 -34.57 2.17 -13.13
N ASN A 78 -33.77 1.08 -13.15
CA ASN A 78 -33.99 -0.07 -14.04
C ASN A 78 -35.00 -1.09 -13.50
N GLN A 79 -35.40 -1.00 -12.23
CA GLN A 79 -36.36 -1.90 -11.61
C GLN A 79 -37.78 -1.32 -11.62
N ASP A 80 -37.90 -0.03 -11.90
CA ASP A 80 -39.15 0.74 -12.03
C ASP A 80 -39.71 0.78 -13.47
N VAL A 81 -39.16 -0.03 -14.40
CA VAL A 81 -39.60 -0.20 -15.81
C VAL A 81 -40.16 -1.59 -16.05
#